data_AF-A0A9X2MFB1-F1
#
_entry.id   AF-A0A9X2MFB1-F1
#
_cell.length_a   1.000
_cell.length_b   1.000
_cell.length_c   1.000
_cell.angle_alpha   90.00
_cell.angle_beta   90.00
_cell.angle_gamma   90.00
#
_symmetry.space_group_name_H-M   'P 1'
#
loop_
_entity.id
_entity.type
_entity.pdbx_description
1 polymer ?
#
loop_
_entity_poly.entity_id
_entity_poly.type
_entity_poly.pdbx_seq_one_letter_code
_entity_poly.pdbx_strand_id
1 'polypeptide(L)'
;MNNKISNKFITMIKYNFSTLILFELIHKLIALLMIPTFKYIVDISMFSSNIKYVNVDNIINLLTNPISLILVILIVIVLAFYMIFEFISLIICLNESVQYKKIGLFELVKISINRCIEIFKFKNILLVLFVLLIIPLTNLTLTSTFIENLKLPDYIQDYISSNHVLNIIYLFVMLILYILVIRWIFSIHEITLSTNTFKEARKNSVRITRGKYIKLIVVSVGLFILTSIIGYIIYKASIILIGLWTKYYIPRYYDLDTDLKSIFINRCFIINEYAVVVSMIFNAIINMGIISSLYYEYKGIDIHKFNPKKNKKPI
;
A
#
# COMPACT_ATOMS: atom_id res chain seq x y z
N MET A 1 22.23 -5.56 -1.54
CA MET A 1 21.86 -4.39 -0.70
C MET A 1 23.08 -3.99 0.14
N ASN A 2 23.35 -2.69 0.38
CA ASN A 2 24.49 -2.26 1.21
C ASN A 2 24.29 -2.72 2.68
N ASN A 3 25.32 -3.24 3.36
CA ASN A 3 25.25 -3.74 4.73
C ASN A 3 24.68 -2.70 5.71
N LYS A 4 24.97 -1.41 5.51
CA LYS A 4 24.40 -0.32 6.31
C LYS A 4 22.87 -0.24 6.20
N ILE A 5 22.33 -0.30 4.98
CA ILE A 5 20.88 -0.21 4.73
C ILE A 5 20.15 -1.40 5.35
N SER A 6 20.71 -2.60 5.20
CA SER A 6 20.17 -3.83 5.80
C SER A 6 20.12 -3.75 7.32
N ASN A 7 21.20 -3.31 7.95
CA ASN A 7 21.25 -3.18 9.41
C ASN A 7 20.26 -2.13 9.92
N LYS A 8 20.11 -1.00 9.21
CA LYS A 8 19.11 0.02 9.55
C LYS A 8 17.70 -0.55 9.45
N PHE A 9 17.36 -1.21 8.34
CA PHE A 9 16.07 -1.87 8.13
C PHE A 9 15.75 -2.85 9.27
N ILE A 10 16.64 -3.81 9.54
CA ILE A 10 16.43 -4.83 10.57
C ILE A 10 16.21 -4.18 11.94
N THR A 11 17.03 -3.17 12.29
CA THR A 11 16.90 -2.46 13.56
C THR A 11 15.56 -1.77 13.69
N MET A 12 15.12 -1.04 12.65
CA MET A 12 13.87 -0.28 12.65
C MET A 12 12.64 -1.19 12.77
N ILE A 13 12.62 -2.29 12.01
CA ILE A 13 11.52 -3.26 12.04
C ILE A 13 11.48 -3.98 13.39
N LYS A 14 12.62 -4.50 13.87
CA LYS A 14 12.67 -5.31 15.09
C LYS A 14 12.29 -4.52 16.34
N TYR A 15 12.63 -3.23 16.39
CA TYR A 15 12.43 -2.45 17.61
C TYR A 15 10.96 -2.25 17.96
N ASN A 16 10.09 -1.89 17.01
CA ASN A 16 8.64 -1.73 17.23
C ASN A 16 7.78 -2.73 16.44
N PHE A 17 8.30 -3.95 16.22
CA PHE A 17 7.66 -4.97 15.38
C PHE A 17 6.21 -5.28 15.73
N SER A 18 5.92 -5.48 17.02
CA SER A 18 4.57 -5.79 17.50
C SER A 18 3.59 -4.65 17.18
N THR A 19 3.98 -3.40 17.44
CA THR A 19 3.16 -2.22 17.13
C THR A 19 2.94 -2.08 15.63
N LEU A 20 3.96 -2.32 14.79
CA LEU A 20 3.84 -2.28 13.33
C LEU A 20 2.82 -3.29 12.80
N ILE A 21 2.93 -4.55 13.22
CA ILE A 21 2.01 -5.60 12.79
C ILE A 21 0.60 -5.34 13.28
N LEU A 22 0.45 -4.99 14.57
CA LEU A 22 -0.87 -4.76 15.15
C LEU A 22 -1.56 -3.57 14.48
N PHE A 23 -0.82 -2.49 14.19
CA PHE A 23 -1.33 -1.35 13.45
C PHE A 23 -1.80 -1.76 12.04
N GLU A 24 -0.96 -2.42 11.26
CA GLU A 24 -1.30 -2.83 9.89
C GLU A 24 -2.49 -3.78 9.86
N LEU A 25 -2.53 -4.76 10.77
CA LEU A 25 -3.65 -5.70 10.87
C LEU A 25 -4.97 -4.95 11.12
N ILE A 26 -5.00 -4.03 12.09
CA ILE A 26 -6.18 -3.22 12.39
C ILE A 26 -6.54 -2.32 11.19
N HIS A 27 -5.54 -1.71 10.54
CA HIS A 27 -5.72 -0.84 9.38
C HIS A 27 -6.32 -1.58 8.17
N LYS A 28 -5.88 -2.82 7.88
CA LYS A 28 -6.48 -3.66 6.83
C LYS A 28 -7.87 -4.19 7.20
N LEU A 29 -8.12 -4.49 8.48
CA LEU A 29 -9.46 -4.85 8.95
C LEU A 29 -10.46 -3.69 8.78
N ILE A 30 -10.05 -2.46 9.11
CA ILE A 30 -10.86 -1.26 8.86
C ILE A 30 -11.19 -1.14 7.37
N ALA A 31 -10.21 -1.39 6.50
CA ALA A 31 -10.41 -1.41 5.05
C ALA A 31 -11.53 -2.37 4.61
N LEU A 32 -11.56 -3.58 5.18
CA LEU A 32 -12.58 -4.59 4.91
C LEU A 32 -13.98 -4.11 5.33
N LEU A 33 -14.07 -3.41 6.45
CA LEU A 33 -15.33 -2.82 6.93
C LEU A 33 -15.80 -1.65 6.05
N MET A 34 -14.88 -0.94 5.38
CA MET A 34 -15.21 0.20 4.51
C MET A 34 -15.78 -0.21 3.15
N ILE A 35 -15.49 -1.41 2.64
CA ILE A 35 -15.98 -1.89 1.33
C ILE A 35 -17.50 -1.79 1.19
N PRO A 36 -18.33 -2.39 2.08
CA PRO A 36 -19.78 -2.33 1.93
C PRO A 36 -20.29 -0.88 1.99
N THR A 37 -19.66 -0.03 2.79
CA THR A 37 -19.98 1.40 2.86
C THR A 37 -19.70 2.11 1.54
N PHE A 38 -18.55 1.86 0.91
CA PHE A 38 -18.25 2.43 -0.41
C PHE A 38 -19.21 1.93 -1.48
N LYS A 39 -19.55 0.64 -1.48
CA LYS A 39 -20.54 0.09 -2.41
C LYS A 39 -21.88 0.80 -2.26
N TYR A 40 -22.34 0.98 -1.02
CA TYR A 40 -23.57 1.70 -0.73
C TYR A 40 -23.54 3.16 -1.20
N ILE A 41 -22.42 3.87 -1.00
CA ILE A 41 -22.26 5.25 -1.49
C ILE A 41 -22.29 5.30 -3.03
N VAL A 42 -21.65 4.34 -3.70
CA VAL A 42 -21.69 4.22 -5.16
C VAL A 42 -23.11 3.94 -5.66
N ASP A 43 -23.85 3.06 -4.99
CA ASP A 43 -25.25 2.76 -5.32
C ASP A 43 -26.14 4.01 -5.21
N ILE A 44 -25.95 4.84 -4.18
CA ILE A 44 -26.66 6.13 -4.04
C ILE A 44 -26.26 7.09 -5.16
N SER A 45 -24.97 7.17 -5.51
CA SER A 45 -24.49 8.00 -6.61
C SER A 45 -25.13 7.60 -7.94
N MET A 46 -25.22 6.30 -8.23
CA MET A 46 -25.87 5.76 -9.42
C MET A 46 -27.39 6.05 -9.42
N PHE A 47 -28.06 5.80 -8.31
CA PHE A 47 -29.49 6.09 -8.14
C PHE A 47 -29.78 7.58 -8.36
N SER A 48 -28.99 8.48 -7.78
CA SER A 48 -29.15 9.94 -7.94
C SER A 48 -28.95 10.41 -9.38
N SER A 49 -28.21 9.65 -10.19
CA SER A 49 -27.91 9.94 -11.60
C SER A 49 -28.82 9.19 -12.58
N ASN A 50 -29.83 8.46 -12.10
CA ASN A 50 -30.72 7.61 -12.89
C ASN A 50 -29.98 6.57 -13.76
N ILE A 51 -28.87 6.01 -13.27
CA ILE A 51 -28.14 4.94 -13.94
C ILE A 51 -28.14 3.67 -13.10
N LYS A 52 -28.11 2.50 -13.76
CA LYS A 52 -28.14 1.18 -13.10
C LYS A 52 -26.75 0.55 -12.94
N TYR A 53 -25.81 0.94 -13.79
CA TYR A 53 -24.43 0.47 -13.79
C TYR A 53 -23.54 1.55 -14.42
N VAL A 54 -22.28 1.62 -14.03
CA VAL A 54 -21.31 2.58 -14.61
C VAL A 54 -20.72 2.00 -15.89
N ASN A 55 -20.79 2.72 -17.00
CA ASN A 55 -20.12 2.41 -18.26
C ASN A 55 -19.52 3.69 -18.88
N VAL A 56 -18.79 3.54 -19.98
CA VAL A 56 -18.13 4.68 -20.66
C VAL A 56 -19.14 5.72 -21.12
N ASP A 57 -20.32 5.30 -21.56
CA ASP A 57 -21.36 6.19 -22.10
C ASP A 57 -22.04 7.04 -21.04
N ASN A 58 -22.14 6.55 -19.80
CA ASN A 58 -22.91 7.18 -18.74
C ASN A 58 -22.05 7.76 -17.60
N ILE A 59 -20.73 7.58 -17.64
CA ILE A 59 -19.82 8.12 -16.62
C ILE A 59 -19.92 9.64 -16.53
N ILE A 60 -20.17 10.31 -17.66
CA ILE A 60 -20.37 11.77 -17.71
C ILE A 60 -21.63 12.15 -16.92
N ASN A 61 -22.74 11.42 -17.08
CA ASN A 61 -23.97 11.68 -16.35
C ASN A 61 -23.75 11.60 -14.83
N LEU A 62 -22.98 10.60 -14.39
CA LEU A 62 -22.58 10.41 -13.00
C LEU A 62 -21.73 11.59 -12.48
N LEU A 63 -20.80 12.10 -13.28
CA LEU A 63 -19.92 13.21 -12.90
C LEU A 63 -20.58 14.59 -12.99
N THR A 64 -21.62 14.74 -13.82
CA THR A 64 -22.37 16.01 -13.95
C THR A 64 -23.47 16.17 -12.90
N ASN A 65 -23.97 15.06 -12.34
CA ASN A 65 -24.97 15.12 -11.28
C ASN A 65 -24.33 15.64 -9.98
N PRO A 66 -24.87 16.70 -9.35
CA PRO A 66 -24.23 17.34 -8.20
C PRO A 66 -24.15 16.43 -6.97
N ILE A 67 -25.18 15.62 -6.70
CA ILE A 67 -25.22 14.71 -5.55
C ILE A 67 -24.19 13.61 -5.76
N SER A 68 -24.22 12.97 -6.93
CA SER A 68 -23.26 11.95 -7.31
C SER A 68 -21.81 12.45 -7.25
N LEU A 69 -21.54 13.65 -7.79
CA LEU A 69 -20.22 14.25 -7.76
C LEU A 69 -19.71 14.45 -6.33
N ILE A 70 -20.56 14.93 -5.42
CA ILE A 70 -20.21 15.08 -4.00
C ILE A 70 -19.87 13.72 -3.37
N LEU A 71 -20.64 12.67 -3.67
CA LEU A 71 -20.40 11.32 -3.15
C LEU A 71 -19.11 10.71 -3.69
N VAL A 72 -18.80 10.90 -4.98
CA VAL A 72 -17.53 10.47 -5.58
C VAL A 72 -16.35 11.20 -4.94
N ILE A 73 -16.44 12.53 -4.79
CA ILE A 73 -15.42 13.33 -4.11
C ILE A 73 -15.22 12.85 -2.67
N LEU A 74 -16.31 12.55 -1.96
CA LEU A 74 -16.26 12.00 -0.61
C LEU A 74 -15.49 10.68 -0.56
N ILE A 75 -15.78 9.72 -1.46
CA ILE A 75 -15.04 8.46 -1.56
C ILE A 75 -13.55 8.71 -1.77
N VAL A 76 -13.20 9.59 -2.72
CA VAL A 76 -11.81 9.91 -3.05
C VAL A 76 -11.08 10.51 -1.85
N ILE A 77 -11.71 11.42 -1.10
CA ILE A 77 -11.13 12.02 0.10
C ILE A 77 -10.91 10.98 1.19
N VAL A 78 -11.90 10.10 1.43
CA VAL A 78 -11.80 9.05 2.46
C VAL A 78 -10.71 8.04 2.10
N LEU A 79 -10.62 7.61 0.83
CA LEU A 79 -9.55 6.72 0.35
C LEU A 79 -8.18 7.37 0.49
N ALA A 80 -8.04 8.64 0.09
CA ALA A 80 -6.80 9.36 0.27
C ALA A 80 -6.41 9.48 1.74
N PHE A 81 -7.37 9.73 2.64
CA PHE A 81 -7.12 9.81 4.08
C PHE A 81 -6.64 8.48 4.62
N TYR A 82 -7.32 7.39 4.26
CA TYR A 82 -6.97 6.04 4.64
C TYR A 82 -5.52 5.68 4.24
N MET A 83 -5.13 5.99 3.00
CA MET A 83 -3.78 5.73 2.48
C MET A 83 -2.71 6.62 3.14
N ILE A 84 -2.98 7.93 3.29
CA ILE A 84 -2.07 8.87 3.94
C ILE A 84 -1.84 8.48 5.41
N PHE A 85 -2.90 8.05 6.09
CA PHE A 85 -2.84 7.59 7.47
C PHE A 85 -1.97 6.34 7.64
N GLU A 86 -2.04 5.39 6.71
CA GLU A 86 -1.14 4.22 6.67
C GLU A 86 0.32 4.66 6.60
N PHE A 87 0.67 5.46 5.58
CA PHE A 87 2.04 5.89 5.37
C PHE A 87 2.58 6.69 6.56
N ILE A 88 1.81 7.63 7.09
CA ILE A 88 2.22 8.46 8.23
C ILE A 88 2.49 7.60 9.46
N SER A 89 1.61 6.64 9.76
CA SER A 89 1.76 5.77 10.93
C SER A 89 2.98 4.87 10.82
N LEU A 90 3.21 4.26 9.65
CA LEU A 90 4.42 3.48 9.42
C LEU A 90 5.68 4.35 9.57
N ILE A 91 5.70 5.58 9.02
CA ILE A 91 6.83 6.50 9.15
C ILE A 91 7.10 6.86 10.61
N ILE A 92 6.07 7.25 11.36
CA ILE A 92 6.21 7.66 12.76
C ILE A 92 6.73 6.49 13.59
N CYS A 93 6.14 5.30 13.43
CA CYS A 93 6.57 4.11 14.17
C CYS A 93 8.04 3.74 13.86
N LEU A 94 8.42 3.79 12.59
CA LEU A 94 9.80 3.55 12.15
C LEU A 94 10.75 4.64 12.66
N ASN A 95 10.32 5.90 12.72
CA ASN A 95 11.10 7.00 13.26
C ASN A 95 11.35 6.85 14.77
N GLU A 96 10.35 6.43 15.54
CA GLU A 96 10.53 6.09 16.97
C GLU A 96 11.50 4.93 17.15
N SER A 97 11.46 3.92 16.26
CA SER A 97 12.46 2.84 16.25
C SER A 97 13.89 3.35 16.01
N VAL A 98 14.07 4.35 15.14
CA VAL A 98 15.38 5.00 14.93
C VAL A 98 15.88 5.70 16.18
N GLN A 99 14.98 6.30 16.95
CA GLN A 99 15.29 6.97 18.21
C GLN A 99 15.41 6.02 19.40
N TYR A 100 15.28 4.69 19.19
CA TYR A 100 15.21 3.68 20.24
C TYR A 100 14.12 3.99 21.30
N LYS A 101 12.97 4.46 20.84
CA LYS A 101 11.78 4.71 21.64
C LYS A 101 10.68 3.73 21.29
N LYS A 102 10.11 3.11 22.32
CA LYS A 102 8.96 2.21 22.17
C LYS A 102 7.71 3.07 22.05
N ILE A 103 6.85 2.75 21.09
CA ILE A 103 5.57 3.43 20.91
C ILE A 103 4.43 2.41 20.97
N GLY A 104 3.42 2.70 21.80
CA GLY A 104 2.20 1.90 21.88
C GLY A 104 1.27 2.18 20.70
N LEU A 105 0.36 1.26 20.40
CA LEU A 105 -0.61 1.40 19.30
C LEU A 105 -1.46 2.68 19.45
N PHE A 106 -2.03 2.91 20.64
CA PHE A 106 -2.90 4.07 20.88
C PHE A 106 -2.16 5.39 20.70
N GLU A 107 -0.93 5.47 21.20
CA GLU A 107 -0.09 6.66 21.03
C GLU A 107 0.26 6.88 19.55
N LEU A 108 0.62 5.81 18.83
CA LEU A 108 0.87 5.86 17.39
C LEU A 108 -0.33 6.41 16.64
N VAL A 109 -1.52 5.84 16.86
CA VAL A 109 -2.77 6.29 16.20
C VAL A 109 -3.05 7.76 16.53
N LYS A 110 -2.90 8.18 17.79
CA LYS A 110 -3.13 9.58 18.21
C LYS A 110 -2.19 10.55 17.48
N ILE A 111 -0.89 10.27 17.46
CA ILE A 111 0.10 11.12 16.78
C ILE A 111 -0.18 11.14 15.27
N SER A 112 -0.47 9.98 14.68
CA SER A 112 -0.77 9.84 13.26
C SER A 112 -2.03 10.60 12.85
N ILE A 113 -3.12 10.54 13.61
CA ILE A 113 -4.37 11.28 13.32
C ILE A 113 -4.09 12.78 13.35
N ASN A 114 -3.44 13.28 14.40
CA ASN A 114 -3.11 14.70 14.52
C ASN A 114 -2.28 15.16 13.31
N ARG A 115 -1.28 14.36 12.92
CA ARG A 115 -0.44 14.67 11.77
C ARG A 115 -1.20 14.60 10.44
N CYS A 116 -2.11 13.65 10.29
CA CYS A 116 -2.99 13.56 9.12
C CYS A 116 -3.88 14.79 8.99
N ILE A 117 -4.51 15.26 10.08
CA ILE A 117 -5.36 16.45 10.09
C ILE A 117 -4.56 17.69 9.64
N GLU A 118 -3.32 17.85 10.12
CA GLU A 118 -2.44 18.93 9.67
C GLU A 118 -2.09 18.83 8.19
N ILE A 119 -1.86 17.61 7.71
CA ILE A 119 -1.51 17.31 6.33
C ILE A 119 -2.71 17.46 5.40
N PHE A 120 -3.94 17.20 5.84
CA PHE A 120 -5.16 17.35 5.03
C PHE A 120 -5.64 18.78 4.82
N LYS A 121 -4.93 19.78 5.38
CA LYS A 121 -5.21 21.20 5.10
C LYS A 121 -5.04 21.52 3.61
N PHE A 122 -5.87 22.44 3.08
CA PHE A 122 -5.88 22.84 1.67
C PHE A 122 -4.50 23.13 1.04
N LYS A 123 -3.56 23.68 1.83
CA LYS A 123 -2.17 23.93 1.42
C LYS A 123 -1.40 22.69 0.90
N ASN A 124 -1.92 21.49 1.17
CA ASN A 124 -1.33 20.20 0.85
C ASN A 124 -2.20 19.36 -0.09
N ILE A 125 -3.21 19.93 -0.76
CA ILE A 125 -4.11 19.19 -1.67
C ILE A 125 -3.35 18.40 -2.75
N LEU A 126 -2.17 18.89 -3.17
CA LEU A 126 -1.29 18.19 -4.11
C LEU A 126 -0.75 16.85 -3.58
N LEU A 127 -0.69 16.65 -2.26
CA LEU A 127 -0.36 15.35 -1.67
C LEU A 127 -1.49 14.34 -1.91
N VAL A 128 -2.75 14.77 -1.76
CA VAL A 128 -3.91 13.91 -2.04
C VAL A 128 -3.84 13.41 -3.47
N LEU A 129 -3.62 14.32 -4.43
CA LEU A 129 -3.42 13.95 -5.83
C LEU A 129 -2.22 13.00 -6.01
N PHE A 130 -1.09 13.29 -5.36
CA PHE A 130 0.10 12.44 -5.43
C PHE A 130 -0.14 11.02 -4.92
N VAL A 131 -0.84 10.86 -3.79
CA VAL A 131 -1.15 9.53 -3.22
C VAL A 131 -2.16 8.78 -4.07
N LEU A 132 -3.15 9.46 -4.66
CA LEU A 132 -4.07 8.85 -5.61
C LEU A 132 -3.37 8.35 -6.87
N LEU A 133 -2.33 9.04 -7.35
CA LEU A 133 -1.51 8.59 -8.48
C LEU A 133 -0.69 7.33 -8.18
N ILE A 134 -0.45 7.00 -6.90
CA ILE A 134 0.24 5.76 -6.51
C ILE A 134 -0.66 4.54 -6.74
N ILE A 135 -1.98 4.67 -6.57
CA ILE A 135 -2.96 3.58 -6.70
C ILE A 135 -2.84 2.83 -8.05
N PRO A 136 -2.95 3.50 -9.23
CA PRO A 136 -2.84 2.80 -10.51
C PRO A 136 -1.47 2.16 -10.74
N LEU A 137 -0.40 2.69 -10.14
CA LEU A 137 0.94 2.10 -10.19
C LEU A 137 1.04 0.83 -9.32
N THR A 138 0.34 0.79 -8.18
CA THR A 138 0.33 -0.38 -7.29
C THR A 138 -0.58 -1.51 -7.77
N ASN A 139 -1.60 -1.20 -8.57
CA ASN A 139 -2.53 -2.17 -9.18
C ASN A 139 -1.84 -3.19 -10.10
N LEU A 140 -0.62 -2.90 -10.56
CA LEU A 140 0.22 -3.80 -11.35
C LEU A 140 0.75 -5.03 -10.58
N THR A 141 0.55 -5.09 -9.25
CA THR A 141 1.30 -6.04 -8.39
C THR A 141 0.47 -7.03 -7.58
N LEU A 142 -0.80 -6.74 -7.32
CA LEU A 142 -1.59 -7.51 -6.35
C LEU A 142 -2.95 -7.89 -6.96
N THR A 143 -3.09 -9.17 -7.33
CA THR A 143 -4.32 -9.82 -7.81
C THR A 143 -5.14 -10.27 -6.62
N SER A 144 -5.86 -9.33 -6.01
CA SER A 144 -6.81 -9.66 -4.98
C SER A 144 -8.14 -8.99 -5.22
N THR A 145 -9.21 -9.72 -4.91
CA THR A 145 -10.61 -9.31 -4.91
C THR A 145 -10.83 -7.93 -4.24
N PHE A 146 -10.02 -7.59 -3.24
CA PHE A 146 -10.05 -6.31 -2.52
C PHE A 146 -9.72 -5.08 -3.41
N ILE A 147 -8.82 -5.26 -4.39
CA ILE A 147 -8.39 -4.20 -5.32
C ILE A 147 -8.97 -4.41 -6.71
N GLU A 148 -9.39 -5.62 -7.10
CA GLU A 148 -10.04 -5.90 -8.40
C GLU A 148 -11.19 -4.93 -8.72
N ASN A 149 -11.99 -4.53 -7.73
CA ASN A 149 -13.07 -3.56 -7.93
C ASN A 149 -12.61 -2.09 -8.12
N LEU A 150 -11.33 -1.79 -7.82
CA LEU A 150 -10.69 -0.49 -8.03
C LEU A 150 -9.61 -0.54 -9.13
N LYS A 151 -9.33 -1.72 -9.70
CA LYS A 151 -8.49 -1.83 -10.90
C LYS A 151 -9.24 -1.25 -12.08
N LEU A 152 -8.47 -0.80 -13.07
CA LEU A 152 -9.01 -0.67 -14.43
C LEU A 152 -9.67 -2.00 -14.77
N PRO A 153 -11.00 -2.02 -15.04
CA PRO A 153 -11.67 -3.25 -15.42
C PRO A 153 -10.96 -3.91 -16.60
N ASP A 154 -10.94 -5.24 -16.63
CA ASP A 154 -10.19 -6.00 -17.64
C ASP A 154 -10.58 -5.60 -19.07
N TYR A 155 -11.84 -5.27 -19.32
CA TYR A 155 -12.29 -4.79 -20.63
C TYR A 155 -11.60 -3.51 -21.09
N ILE A 156 -11.24 -2.59 -20.18
CA ILE A 156 -10.50 -1.36 -20.53
C ILE A 156 -9.05 -1.73 -20.84
N GLN A 157 -8.46 -2.62 -20.05
CA GLN A 157 -7.09 -3.09 -20.24
C GLN A 157 -6.95 -3.87 -21.56
N ASP A 158 -7.94 -4.69 -21.90
CA ASP A 158 -8.03 -5.44 -23.16
C ASP A 158 -8.20 -4.49 -24.34
N TYR A 159 -9.06 -3.46 -24.21
CA TYR A 159 -9.19 -2.42 -25.22
C TYR A 159 -7.87 -1.65 -25.45
N ILE A 160 -7.19 -1.25 -24.37
CA ILE A 160 -5.89 -0.58 -24.45
C ILE A 160 -4.84 -1.47 -25.11
N SER A 161 -4.76 -2.74 -24.71
CA SER A 161 -3.74 -3.68 -25.19
C SER A 161 -3.98 -4.14 -26.62
N SER A 162 -5.24 -4.21 -27.07
CA SER A 162 -5.60 -4.57 -28.45
C SER A 162 -5.16 -3.54 -29.49
N ASN A 163 -4.99 -2.28 -29.10
CA ASN A 163 -4.52 -1.22 -29.98
C ASN A 163 -3.07 -0.84 -29.67
N HIS A 164 -2.15 -1.12 -30.60
CA HIS A 164 -0.72 -0.84 -30.42
C HIS A 164 -0.40 0.61 -30.03
N VAL A 165 -1.07 1.60 -30.65
CA VAL A 165 -0.83 3.02 -30.36
C VAL A 165 -1.29 3.36 -28.95
N LEU A 166 -2.50 2.90 -28.58
CA LEU A 166 -3.07 3.15 -27.26
C LEU A 166 -2.24 2.48 -26.16
N ASN A 167 -1.76 1.26 -26.40
CA ASN A 167 -0.86 0.55 -25.48
C ASN A 167 0.47 1.29 -25.28
N ILE A 168 1.09 1.79 -26.36
CA ILE A 168 2.34 2.59 -26.25
C ILE A 168 2.11 3.85 -25.42
N ILE A 169 1.02 4.58 -25.67
CA ILE A 169 0.65 5.77 -24.91
C ILE A 169 0.44 5.41 -23.42
N TYR A 170 -0.29 4.34 -23.15
CA TYR A 170 -0.52 3.85 -21.79
C TYR A 170 0.79 3.54 -21.07
N LEU A 171 1.69 2.78 -21.69
CA LEU A 171 3.01 2.45 -21.13
C LEU A 171 3.84 3.71 -20.86
N PHE A 172 3.82 4.68 -21.77
CA PHE A 172 4.54 5.93 -21.61
C PHE A 172 4.00 6.77 -20.45
N VAL A 173 2.67 6.86 -20.30
CA VAL A 173 2.02 7.53 -19.17
C VAL A 173 2.38 6.84 -17.85
N MET A 174 2.31 5.51 -17.78
CA MET A 174 2.69 4.74 -16.59
C MET A 174 4.16 4.94 -16.22
N LEU A 175 5.05 5.00 -17.22
CA LEU A 175 6.48 5.27 -17.00
C LEU A 175 6.69 6.68 -16.41
N ILE A 176 6.01 7.71 -16.92
CA ILE A 176 6.09 9.07 -16.37
C ILE A 176 5.60 9.10 -14.93
N LEU A 177 4.46 8.48 -14.64
CA LEU A 177 3.90 8.41 -13.28
C LEU A 177 4.88 7.71 -12.33
N TYR A 178 5.46 6.59 -12.74
CA TYR A 178 6.47 5.88 -11.95
C TYR A 178 7.69 6.77 -11.66
N ILE A 179 8.20 7.48 -12.67
CA ILE A 179 9.33 8.41 -12.53
C ILE A 179 9.01 9.51 -11.52
N LEU A 180 7.79 10.07 -11.56
CA LEU A 180 7.31 11.09 -10.63
C LEU A 180 7.21 10.57 -9.19
N VAL A 181 6.67 9.36 -8.99
CA VAL A 181 6.60 8.72 -7.66
C VAL A 181 7.99 8.51 -7.08
N ILE A 182 8.93 7.96 -7.85
CA ILE A 182 10.31 7.78 -7.38
C ILE A 182 10.96 9.14 -7.05
N ARG A 183 10.75 10.17 -7.88
CA ARG A 183 11.31 11.50 -7.65
C ARG A 183 10.84 12.13 -6.35
N TRP A 184 9.59 11.88 -5.97
CA TRP A 184 8.97 12.40 -4.75
C TRP A 184 8.77 11.35 -3.66
N ILE A 185 9.49 10.22 -3.71
CA ILE A 185 9.29 9.11 -2.77
C ILE A 185 9.47 9.53 -1.31
N PHE A 186 10.43 10.42 -1.02
CA PHE A 186 10.71 10.91 0.33
C PHE A 186 9.89 12.15 0.70
N SER A 187 9.00 12.62 -0.18
CA SER A 187 8.12 13.74 0.15
C SER A 187 7.14 13.37 1.28
N ILE A 188 6.73 12.10 1.36
CA ILE A 188 5.88 11.63 2.46
C ILE A 188 6.67 11.62 3.76
N HIS A 189 7.90 11.10 3.79
CA HIS A 189 8.79 11.19 4.95
C HIS A 189 9.03 12.63 5.41
N GLU A 190 9.32 13.54 4.49
CA GLU A 190 9.60 14.94 4.80
C GLU A 190 8.36 15.68 5.31
N ILE A 191 7.18 15.45 4.74
CA ILE A 191 5.95 16.07 5.26
C ILE A 191 5.50 15.45 6.57
N THR A 192 5.78 14.17 6.82
CA THR A 192 5.49 13.56 8.11
C THR A 192 6.42 14.07 9.20
N LEU A 193 7.73 14.19 8.93
CA LEU A 193 8.74 14.37 9.97
C LEU A 193 9.37 15.77 10.08
N SER A 194 9.39 16.57 9.01
CA SER A 194 10.29 17.72 8.95
C SER A 194 9.67 19.01 8.39
N THR A 195 8.61 18.92 7.62
CA THR A 195 8.02 20.07 6.90
C THR A 195 6.52 20.18 7.17
N ASN A 196 5.97 21.37 6.95
CA ASN A 196 4.53 21.63 7.14
C ASN A 196 3.76 21.78 5.82
N THR A 197 4.47 21.75 4.68
CA THR A 197 3.86 21.88 3.35
C THR A 197 4.42 20.86 2.37
N PHE A 198 3.55 20.29 1.54
CA PHE A 198 3.95 19.33 0.51
C PHE A 198 4.90 19.92 -0.54
N LYS A 199 4.80 21.23 -0.79
CA LYS A 199 5.71 21.96 -1.70
C LYS A 199 7.16 21.90 -1.20
N GLU A 200 7.38 22.13 0.08
CA GLU A 200 8.69 22.04 0.70
C GLU A 200 9.20 20.59 0.76
N ALA A 201 8.33 19.66 1.16
CA ALA A 201 8.64 18.24 1.22
C ALA A 201 9.14 17.68 -0.14
N ARG A 202 8.50 18.07 -1.25
CA ARG A 202 8.95 17.69 -2.60
C ARG A 202 10.33 18.25 -2.95
N LYS A 203 10.61 19.51 -2.58
CA LYS A 203 11.93 20.13 -2.80
C LYS A 203 13.01 19.36 -2.03
N ASN A 204 12.73 19.00 -0.77
CA ASN A 204 13.67 18.22 0.05
C ASN A 204 13.84 16.79 -0.50
N SER A 205 12.77 16.12 -0.95
CA SER A 205 12.86 14.82 -1.61
C SER A 205 13.80 14.85 -2.82
N VAL A 206 13.68 15.87 -3.69
CA VAL A 206 14.56 16.03 -4.85
C VAL A 206 16.01 16.28 -4.43
N ARG A 207 16.25 17.06 -3.36
CA ARG A 207 17.60 17.28 -2.82
C ARG A 207 18.22 15.99 -2.28
N ILE A 208 17.46 15.20 -1.51
CA ILE A 208 17.92 13.94 -0.91
C ILE A 208 18.22 12.87 -1.97
N THR A 209 17.41 12.83 -3.04
CA THR A 209 17.56 11.86 -4.14
C THR A 209 18.58 12.25 -5.21
N ARG A 210 19.11 13.48 -5.17
CA ARG A 210 20.05 14.00 -6.18
C ARG A 210 21.28 13.10 -6.29
N GLY A 211 21.58 12.65 -7.51
CA GLY A 211 22.71 11.75 -7.81
C GLY A 211 22.49 10.28 -7.39
N LYS A 212 21.35 9.95 -6.77
CA LYS A 212 21.04 8.59 -6.27
C LYS A 212 19.76 8.00 -6.90
N TYR A 213 19.18 8.70 -7.88
CA TYR A 213 17.90 8.35 -8.49
C TYR A 213 17.89 6.97 -9.17
N ILE A 214 18.93 6.63 -9.94
CA ILE A 214 19.03 5.32 -10.60
C ILE A 214 19.09 4.20 -9.56
N LYS A 215 19.87 4.39 -8.49
CA LYS A 215 19.95 3.43 -7.40
C LYS A 215 18.60 3.22 -6.72
N LEU A 216 17.82 4.28 -6.55
CA LEU A 216 16.47 4.22 -6.00
C LEU A 216 15.53 3.41 -6.91
N ILE A 217 15.55 3.66 -8.23
CA ILE A 217 14.79 2.84 -9.20
C ILE A 217 15.17 1.37 -9.09
N VAL A 218 16.46 1.05 -9.15
CA VAL A 218 16.94 -0.35 -9.11
C VAL A 218 16.50 -1.03 -7.82
N VAL A 219 16.56 -0.33 -6.68
CA VAL A 219 16.08 -0.88 -5.41
C VAL A 219 14.56 -1.05 -5.43
N SER A 220 13.78 -0.06 -5.84
CA SER A 220 12.31 -0.16 -5.90
C SER A 220 11.82 -1.28 -6.84
N VAL A 221 12.42 -1.40 -8.03
CA VAL A 221 12.12 -2.49 -8.97
C VAL A 221 12.58 -3.84 -8.41
N GLY A 222 13.78 -3.91 -7.82
CA GLY A 222 14.28 -5.13 -7.20
C GLY A 222 13.41 -5.61 -6.04
N LEU A 223 12.89 -4.70 -5.22
CA LEU A 223 11.95 -5.01 -4.15
C LEU A 223 10.64 -5.55 -4.68
N PHE A 224 10.08 -4.90 -5.70
CA PHE A 224 8.87 -5.36 -6.37
C PHE A 224 9.03 -6.79 -6.89
N ILE A 225 10.11 -7.07 -7.64
CA ILE A 225 10.37 -8.41 -8.18
C ILE A 225 10.54 -9.43 -7.05
N LEU A 226 11.27 -9.07 -5.99
CA LEU A 226 11.50 -9.95 -4.86
C LEU A 226 10.20 -10.30 -4.12
N THR A 227 9.36 -9.32 -3.81
CA THR A 227 8.08 -9.56 -3.12
C THR A 227 7.11 -10.33 -4.01
N SER A 228 7.10 -10.10 -5.32
CA SER A 228 6.32 -10.89 -6.28
C SER A 228 6.78 -12.35 -6.36
N ILE A 229 8.09 -12.62 -6.39
CA ILE A 229 8.63 -13.99 -6.40
C ILE A 229 8.26 -14.72 -5.10
N ILE A 230 8.47 -14.08 -3.95
CA ILE A 230 8.13 -14.64 -2.64
C ILE A 230 6.63 -14.92 -2.58
N GLY A 231 5.79 -13.97 -3.00
CA GLY A 231 4.34 -14.12 -3.05
C GLY A 231 3.91 -15.29 -3.93
N TYR A 232 4.51 -15.44 -5.12
CA TYR A 232 4.23 -16.55 -6.03
C TYR A 232 4.61 -17.92 -5.43
N ILE A 233 5.77 -18.01 -4.77
CA ILE A 233 6.22 -19.23 -4.08
C ILE A 233 5.24 -19.59 -2.96
N ILE A 234 4.84 -18.63 -2.13
CA ILE A 234 3.88 -18.84 -1.03
C ILE A 234 2.53 -19.31 -1.59
N TYR A 235 2.05 -18.68 -2.66
CA TYR A 235 0.80 -19.04 -3.33
C TYR A 235 0.83 -20.46 -3.90
N LYS A 236 1.93 -20.88 -4.55
CA LYS A 236 2.06 -22.25 -5.05
C LYS A 236 2.17 -23.27 -3.91
N ALA A 237 2.92 -22.95 -2.87
CA ALA A 237 3.05 -23.80 -1.69
C ALA A 237 1.70 -23.99 -0.98
N SER A 238 0.89 -22.93 -0.84
CA SER A 238 -0.43 -23.01 -0.21
C SER A 238 -1.36 -23.93 -1.00
N ILE A 239 -1.41 -23.81 -2.33
CA ILE A 239 -2.22 -24.70 -3.19
C ILE A 239 -1.82 -26.17 -3.01
N ILE A 240 -0.52 -26.47 -2.99
CA ILE A 240 -0.02 -27.85 -2.81
C ILE A 240 -0.44 -28.40 -1.45
N LEU A 241 -0.26 -27.63 -0.37
CA LEU A 241 -0.65 -28.01 0.98
C LEU A 241 -2.16 -28.27 1.09
N ILE A 242 -2.98 -27.43 0.46
CA ILE A 242 -4.44 -27.61 0.42
C ILE A 242 -4.80 -28.88 -0.34
N GLY A 243 -4.15 -29.13 -1.48
CA GLY A 243 -4.39 -30.33 -2.29
C GLY A 243 -4.06 -31.62 -1.54
N LEU A 244 -2.94 -31.62 -0.80
CA LEU A 244 -2.58 -32.72 0.10
C LEU A 244 -3.62 -32.87 1.23
N TRP A 245 -4.02 -31.77 1.85
CA TRP A 245 -5.01 -31.80 2.92
C TRP A 245 -6.36 -32.34 2.42
N THR A 246 -6.83 -31.92 1.25
CA THR A 246 -8.09 -32.42 0.67
C THR A 246 -8.01 -33.88 0.28
N LYS A 247 -6.88 -34.31 -0.29
CA LYS A 247 -6.68 -35.69 -0.75
C LYS A 247 -6.58 -36.68 0.41
N TYR A 248 -5.89 -36.32 1.51
CA TYR A 248 -5.56 -37.27 2.57
C TYR A 248 -6.47 -37.19 3.81
N TYR A 249 -7.08 -36.04 4.10
CA TYR A 249 -7.95 -35.91 5.30
C TYR A 249 -9.44 -36.13 5.01
N ILE A 250 -9.94 -35.82 3.82
CA ILE A 250 -11.39 -35.87 3.55
C ILE A 250 -11.91 -37.29 3.33
N PRO A 251 -11.29 -38.16 2.50
CA PRO A 251 -11.76 -39.54 2.30
C PRO A 251 -11.68 -40.40 3.57
N ARG A 252 -11.00 -39.91 4.61
CA ARG A 252 -10.88 -40.57 5.92
C ARG A 252 -12.07 -40.27 6.85
N TYR A 253 -12.87 -39.24 6.56
CA TYR A 253 -13.97 -38.76 7.40
C TYR A 253 -15.32 -38.66 6.67
N TYR A 254 -15.35 -38.69 5.34
CA TYR A 254 -16.56 -38.55 4.52
C TYR A 254 -16.63 -39.69 3.47
N ASP A 255 -17.86 -40.12 3.14
CA ASP A 255 -18.12 -41.18 2.15
C ASP A 255 -17.60 -40.84 0.73
N LEU A 256 -17.39 -41.88 -0.08
CA LEU A 256 -16.82 -41.84 -1.44
C LEU A 256 -17.57 -40.93 -2.44
N ASP A 257 -18.81 -40.54 -2.15
CA ASP A 257 -19.63 -39.66 -3.00
C ASP A 257 -19.41 -38.15 -2.73
N THR A 258 -18.52 -37.77 -1.82
CA THR A 258 -18.18 -36.36 -1.62
C THR A 258 -17.39 -35.79 -2.81
N ASP A 259 -17.89 -34.70 -3.39
CA ASP A 259 -17.20 -33.99 -4.47
C ASP A 259 -15.93 -33.27 -3.95
N LEU A 260 -14.85 -34.03 -3.85
CA LEU A 260 -13.54 -33.56 -3.40
C LEU A 260 -13.04 -32.35 -4.21
N LYS A 261 -13.48 -32.22 -5.47
CA LYS A 261 -13.11 -31.11 -6.34
C LYS A 261 -13.72 -29.81 -5.86
N SER A 262 -15.02 -29.75 -5.58
CA SER A 262 -15.64 -28.52 -5.06
C SER A 262 -15.10 -28.12 -3.69
N ILE A 263 -14.83 -29.10 -2.82
CA ILE A 263 -14.23 -28.82 -1.51
C ILE A 263 -12.81 -28.24 -1.66
N PHE A 264 -12.00 -28.81 -2.55
CA PHE A 264 -10.68 -28.28 -2.86
C PHE A 264 -10.74 -26.87 -3.43
N ILE A 265 -11.62 -26.63 -4.40
CA ILE A 265 -11.81 -25.31 -5.02
C ILE A 265 -12.21 -24.27 -3.97
N ASN A 266 -13.20 -24.58 -3.12
CA ASN A 266 -13.66 -23.65 -2.09
C ASN A 266 -12.56 -23.31 -1.07
N ARG A 267 -11.78 -24.31 -0.62
CA ARG A 267 -10.63 -24.08 0.28
C ARG A 267 -9.56 -23.21 -0.37
N CYS A 268 -9.27 -23.43 -1.65
CA CYS A 268 -8.35 -22.60 -2.41
C CYS A 268 -8.83 -21.14 -2.49
N PHE A 269 -10.12 -20.89 -2.71
CA PHE A 269 -10.68 -19.53 -2.70
C PHE A 269 -10.49 -18.86 -1.33
N ILE A 270 -10.93 -19.51 -0.26
CA ILE A 270 -10.85 -18.96 1.11
C ILE A 270 -9.40 -18.65 1.50
N ILE A 271 -8.47 -19.58 1.26
CA ILE A 271 -7.07 -19.39 1.63
C ILE A 271 -6.40 -18.32 0.77
N ASN A 272 -6.76 -18.21 -0.51
CA ASN A 272 -6.26 -17.13 -1.36
C ASN A 272 -6.62 -15.76 -0.78
N GLU A 273 -7.85 -15.55 -0.33
CA GLU A 273 -8.26 -14.28 0.29
C GLU A 273 -7.45 -13.95 1.55
N TYR A 274 -7.27 -14.91 2.46
CA TYR A 274 -6.44 -14.70 3.65
C TYR A 274 -4.97 -14.46 3.31
N ALA A 275 -4.41 -15.24 2.38
CA ALA A 275 -3.02 -15.12 1.97
C ALA A 275 -2.72 -13.74 1.37
N VAL A 276 -3.65 -13.19 0.60
CA VAL A 276 -3.56 -11.82 0.11
C VAL A 276 -3.48 -10.84 1.28
N VAL A 277 -4.43 -10.87 2.22
CA VAL A 277 -4.47 -9.87 3.31
C VAL A 277 -3.17 -9.91 4.11
N VAL A 278 -2.67 -11.11 4.39
CA VAL A 278 -1.36 -11.31 5.04
C VAL A 278 -0.23 -10.72 4.19
N SER A 279 -0.22 -10.99 2.88
CA SER A 279 0.80 -10.44 1.98
C SER A 279 0.77 -8.91 1.92
N MET A 280 -0.40 -8.28 1.98
CA MET A 280 -0.53 -6.81 2.00
C MET A 280 0.13 -6.21 3.23
N ILE A 281 -0.10 -6.80 4.41
CA ILE A 281 0.50 -6.37 5.68
C ILE A 281 2.04 -6.44 5.60
N PHE A 282 2.58 -7.58 5.19
CA PHE A 282 4.02 -7.74 5.09
C PHE A 282 4.63 -6.84 4.01
N ASN A 283 3.96 -6.69 2.87
CA ASN A 283 4.43 -5.85 1.77
C ASN A 283 4.48 -4.36 2.20
N ALA A 284 3.47 -3.87 2.92
CA ALA A 284 3.46 -2.52 3.48
C ALA A 284 4.63 -2.31 4.44
N ILE A 285 4.82 -3.21 5.41
CA ILE A 285 5.90 -3.12 6.41
C ILE A 285 7.29 -3.20 5.77
N ILE A 286 7.51 -4.15 4.86
CA ILE A 286 8.81 -4.37 4.21
C ILE A 286 9.16 -3.18 3.30
N ASN A 287 8.25 -2.78 2.41
CA ASN A 287 8.50 -1.66 1.50
C ASN A 287 8.74 -0.38 2.29
N MET A 288 7.91 -0.10 3.29
CA MET A 288 8.05 1.13 4.07
C MET A 288 9.28 1.12 4.95
N GLY A 289 9.64 -0.02 5.52
CA GLY A 289 10.90 -0.20 6.25
C GLY A 289 12.11 0.07 5.38
N ILE A 290 12.15 -0.45 4.16
CA ILE A 290 13.29 -0.29 3.25
C ILE A 290 13.36 1.14 2.71
N ILE A 291 12.24 1.73 2.30
CA ILE A 291 12.19 3.14 1.88
C ILE A 291 12.64 4.04 3.03
N SER A 292 12.20 3.78 4.26
CA SER A 292 12.64 4.55 5.43
C SER A 292 14.12 4.37 5.72
N SER A 293 14.66 3.15 5.59
CA SER A 293 16.11 2.92 5.74
C SER A 293 16.94 3.69 4.70
N LEU A 294 16.46 3.77 3.45
CA LEU A 294 17.07 4.57 2.37
C LEU A 294 16.98 6.06 2.67
N TYR A 295 15.84 6.53 3.19
CA TYR A 295 15.65 7.92 3.59
C TYR A 295 16.70 8.34 4.64
N TYR A 296 16.83 7.58 5.73
CA TYR A 296 17.82 7.89 6.78
C TYR A 296 19.27 7.76 6.30
N GLU A 297 19.57 6.79 5.44
CA GLU A 297 20.90 6.67 4.81
C GLU A 297 21.22 7.85 3.90
N TYR A 298 20.27 8.29 3.08
CA TYR A 298 20.52 9.37 2.12
C TYR A 298 20.59 10.74 2.79
N LYS A 299 19.90 10.91 3.93
CA LYS A 299 19.98 12.08 4.81
C LYS A 299 21.23 12.08 5.71
N GLY A 300 22.01 11.01 5.71
CA GLY A 300 23.25 10.90 6.49
C GLY A 300 23.03 10.70 8.00
N ILE A 301 21.85 10.22 8.41
CA ILE A 301 21.52 10.01 9.82
C ILE A 301 22.08 8.65 10.26
N ASP A 302 22.97 8.65 11.26
CA ASP A 302 23.46 7.43 11.90
C ASP A 302 22.53 7.00 13.03
N ILE A 303 21.84 5.88 12.84
CA ILE A 303 20.91 5.31 13.82
C ILE A 303 21.68 4.90 15.09
N HIS A 304 22.94 4.45 14.97
CA HIS A 304 23.70 3.96 16.12
C HIS A 304 24.04 5.04 17.14
N LYS A 305 23.99 6.33 16.74
CA LYS A 305 24.17 7.47 17.66
C LYS A 305 23.11 7.51 18.76
N PHE A 306 21.90 7.03 18.45
CA PHE A 306 20.77 7.03 19.38
C PHE A 306 20.71 5.76 20.24
N ASN A 307 21.61 4.78 20.04
CA ASN A 307 21.54 3.51 20.75
C ASN A 307 21.96 3.67 22.23
N PRO A 308 21.05 3.46 23.19
CA PRO A 308 21.36 3.63 24.61
C PRO A 308 22.45 2.66 25.11
N LYS A 309 22.65 1.51 24.45
CA LYS A 309 23.72 0.54 24.81
C LYS A 309 25.12 1.01 24.43
N LYS A 310 25.27 1.87 23.41
CA LYS A 310 26.58 2.47 23.02
C LYS A 310 26.90 3.75 23.80
N ASN A 311 25.88 4.43 24.32
CA ASN A 311 26.05 5.68 25.07
C ASN A 311 26.29 5.47 26.57
N LYS A 312 26.16 4.24 27.07
CA LYS A 312 26.71 3.85 28.37
C LYS A 312 28.21 3.58 28.18
N LYS A 313 29.06 4.60 28.41
CA LYS A 313 30.50 4.37 28.64
C LYS A 313 30.65 3.41 29.83
N PRO A 314 31.60 2.46 29.81
CA PRO A 314 31.96 1.74 31.02
C PRO A 314 32.46 2.77 32.03
N ILE A 315 31.84 2.77 33.23
CA ILE A 315 32.34 3.49 34.40
C ILE A 315 33.42 2.62 35.03
#